data_AF-M1YZX0-F1
#
_entry.id   AF-M1YZX0-F1
#
_cell.length_a   1.000
_cell.length_b   1.000
_cell.length_c   1.000
_cell.angle_alpha   90.00
_cell.angle_beta   90.00
_cell.angle_gamma   90.00
#
_symmetry.space_group_name_H-M   'P 1'
#
loop_
_entity.id
_entity.type
_entity.pdbx_description
1 polymer ?
#
loop_
_entity_poly.entity_id
_entity_poly.type
_entity_poly.pdbx_seq_one_letter_code
_entity_poly.pdbx_strand_id
1 'polypeptide(L)'
;MKVAVIYNKNQSEVINVFGAQNREIYNPKTVERVASSLEKGGHNVRVIDGNIHLIEKLNEFMPKVMHGEQPGMVFNMAYGIQGVSRYTHVPALLEMVGIPYVGSSPAGHGIALDKITSKVLFQANNVATPRYWSFFSEEQIPGDIPFPVIVKPKMEAVSMGIEVVHDIERLRETVKTLVKEYSQQVLVEEFIPGREFAVGLLGNGDPEVLPIVEFDMEGDPNAIQTYDEKMKKPKEKVCPAKIDEATAEKMGELTKGAFRALGLYDFCRADFRMDDKGNLYVLELNSMASLGLTGSYVHAAKVAGYTYETLINRMLDVAVERYFGEKDINEVPEKESFFKSLLKSQTTSLPVRLRSHLRGNVSTMEDFLAHMVEINSYARNLDGVNSLGKWVSNHLGRMGFQREVHTKAEFGNVLYFSNHTGEENDVLLIGQLDNPIPSQDYVAYQEERGKLYGSGVYYGKGGLAILLGALQALRYTRSLKKGEMRHPVDIRRNRRRAHFKRAHRRPVQQIKICDWFTGSGAFRPGNHIVFRSDEIQRGDQVRPGEIVQDQRGTDRPDLIPHTKDQRSSQDDHEGRGCVCCHHFDQYPGTR
;
A
#
# COMPACT_ATOMS: atom_id res chain seq x y z
N MET A 1 9.17 -1.41 3.61
CA MET A 1 9.19 -2.07 2.26
C MET A 1 9.60 -1.07 1.17
N LYS A 2 9.92 -1.51 -0.05
CA LYS A 2 10.18 -0.61 -1.19
C LYS A 2 8.86 -0.05 -1.73
N VAL A 3 8.76 1.27 -1.90
CA VAL A 3 7.58 1.95 -2.44
C VAL A 3 7.98 2.93 -3.53
N ALA A 4 7.49 2.74 -4.76
CA ALA A 4 7.68 3.73 -5.82
C ALA A 4 6.48 4.67 -5.88
N VAL A 5 6.72 5.97 -5.78
CA VAL A 5 5.68 6.98 -6.03
C VAL A 5 5.75 7.36 -7.51
N ILE A 6 4.70 7.05 -8.27
CA ILE A 6 4.66 7.33 -9.71
C ILE A 6 3.78 8.54 -9.96
N TYR A 7 4.26 9.51 -10.74
CA TYR A 7 3.48 10.64 -11.23
C TYR A 7 3.94 11.02 -12.63
N ASN A 8 3.11 11.72 -13.41
CA ASN A 8 3.52 12.23 -14.72
C ASN A 8 4.17 13.61 -14.56
N LYS A 9 5.51 13.65 -14.56
CA LYS A 9 6.29 14.89 -14.59
C LYS A 9 6.41 15.42 -16.00
N ASN A 10 6.80 14.54 -16.93
CA ASN A 10 6.96 14.86 -18.34
C ASN A 10 5.97 14.06 -19.20
N GLN A 11 5.05 14.76 -19.85
CA GLN A 11 4.05 14.15 -20.73
C GLN A 11 4.55 13.97 -22.18
N SER A 12 5.71 14.52 -22.54
CA SER A 12 6.24 14.38 -23.91
C SER A 12 7.11 13.14 -24.13
N GLU A 13 7.50 12.43 -23.07
CA GLU A 13 8.29 11.19 -23.15
C GLU A 13 7.42 9.99 -23.52
N VAL A 14 6.99 9.98 -24.79
CA VAL A 14 6.23 8.92 -25.47
C VAL A 14 6.85 8.60 -26.82
N ILE A 15 6.58 7.41 -27.36
CA ILE A 15 7.06 7.03 -28.70
C ILE A 15 6.39 7.93 -29.76
N ASN A 16 5.07 8.11 -29.65
CA ASN A 16 4.29 8.96 -30.55
C ASN A 16 3.24 9.74 -29.74
N VAL A 17 3.00 10.99 -30.14
CA VAL A 17 1.96 11.84 -29.57
C VAL A 17 0.68 11.68 -30.39
N PHE A 18 -0.46 11.44 -29.73
CA PHE A 18 -1.76 11.33 -30.39
C PHE A 18 -2.91 11.76 -29.48
N GLY A 19 -4.03 12.13 -30.11
CA GLY A 19 -5.25 12.52 -29.39
C GLY A 19 -5.06 13.70 -28.44
N ALA A 20 -6.05 13.89 -27.57
CA ALA A 20 -5.96 14.91 -26.52
C ALA A 20 -4.91 14.53 -25.47
N GLN A 21 -4.05 15.48 -25.16
CA GLN A 21 -3.08 15.35 -24.08
C GLN A 21 -3.76 15.61 -22.73
N ASN A 22 -3.36 14.86 -21.72
CA ASN A 22 -3.90 15.00 -20.38
C ASN A 22 -3.51 16.35 -19.78
N ARG A 23 -4.47 17.11 -19.26
CA ARG A 23 -4.18 18.40 -18.62
C ARG A 23 -3.97 18.26 -17.10
N GLU A 24 -4.30 17.10 -16.53
CA GLU A 24 -4.18 16.85 -15.09
C GLU A 24 -2.78 16.41 -14.70
N ILE A 25 -2.16 17.20 -13.83
CA ILE A 25 -0.80 16.94 -13.30
C ILE A 25 -0.78 17.24 -11.81
N TYR A 26 -0.17 16.36 -11.03
CA TYR A 26 0.10 16.65 -9.62
C TYR A 26 1.20 17.71 -9.47
N ASN A 27 0.97 18.67 -8.57
CA ASN A 27 2.02 19.58 -8.15
C ASN A 27 3.22 18.78 -7.57
N PRO A 28 4.46 18.98 -8.07
CA PRO A 28 5.64 18.26 -7.58
C PRO A 28 5.83 18.31 -6.05
N LYS A 29 5.51 19.44 -5.40
CA LYS A 29 5.57 19.57 -3.94
C LYS A 29 4.62 18.63 -3.20
N THR A 30 3.49 18.28 -3.82
CA THR A 30 2.56 17.30 -3.26
C THR A 30 3.12 15.89 -3.38
N VAL A 31 3.74 15.56 -4.52
CA VAL A 31 4.43 14.28 -4.74
C VAL A 31 5.57 14.08 -3.75
N GLU A 32 6.40 15.10 -3.56
CA GLU A 32 7.48 15.11 -2.55
C GLU A 32 6.94 14.90 -1.14
N ARG A 33 5.79 15.52 -0.80
CA ARG A 33 5.16 15.34 0.50
C ARG A 33 4.63 13.92 0.72
N VAL A 34 4.05 13.30 -0.32
CA VAL A 34 3.63 11.90 -0.27
C VAL A 34 4.85 11.00 -0.08
N ALA A 35 5.91 11.21 -0.87
CA ALA A 35 7.15 10.45 -0.74
C ALA A 35 7.76 10.57 0.66
N SER A 36 7.91 11.80 1.17
CA SER A 36 8.42 12.04 2.51
C SER A 36 7.55 11.42 3.62
N SER A 37 6.22 11.41 3.43
CA SER A 37 5.31 10.76 4.38
C SER A 37 5.52 9.25 4.45
N LEU A 38 5.76 8.62 3.28
CA LEU A 38 6.07 7.20 3.20
C LEU A 38 7.46 6.90 3.78
N GLU A 39 8.46 7.75 3.54
CA GLU A 39 9.80 7.63 4.15
C GLU A 39 9.73 7.69 5.67
N LYS A 40 8.99 8.65 6.23
CA LYS A 40 8.75 8.76 7.68
C LYS A 40 7.98 7.56 8.25
N GLY A 41 7.15 6.91 7.43
CA GLY A 41 6.54 5.62 7.75
C GLY A 41 7.51 4.43 7.76
N GLY A 42 8.80 4.65 7.50
CA GLY A 42 9.86 3.63 7.45
C GLY A 42 9.90 2.86 6.13
N HIS A 43 9.44 3.47 5.04
CA HIS A 43 9.51 2.88 3.70
C HIS A 43 10.75 3.36 2.95
N ASN A 44 11.31 2.49 2.11
CA ASN A 44 12.33 2.86 1.14
C ASN A 44 11.62 3.40 -0.10
N VAL A 45 11.69 4.71 -0.33
CA VAL A 45 10.86 5.38 -1.33
C VAL A 45 11.69 5.88 -2.50
N ARG A 46 11.15 5.75 -3.71
CA ARG A 46 11.69 6.42 -4.91
C ARG A 46 10.56 7.05 -5.69
N VAL A 47 10.73 8.32 -6.06
CA VAL A 47 9.81 9.00 -6.99
C VAL A 47 10.25 8.68 -8.42
N ILE A 48 9.33 8.20 -9.25
CA ILE A 48 9.59 7.79 -10.63
C ILE A 48 8.58 8.46 -11.57
N ASP A 49 9.05 8.95 -12.71
CA ASP A 49 8.18 9.53 -13.73
C ASP A 49 7.42 8.43 -14.50
N GLY A 50 6.11 8.62 -14.66
CA GLY A 50 5.20 7.67 -15.31
C GLY A 50 5.23 7.80 -16.83
N ASN A 51 6.38 7.50 -17.45
CA ASN A 51 6.61 7.63 -18.90
C ASN A 51 7.13 6.31 -19.52
N ILE A 52 7.63 6.33 -20.76
CA ILE A 52 8.10 5.13 -21.47
C ILE A 52 9.24 4.38 -20.75
N HIS A 53 10.01 5.05 -19.89
CA HIS A 53 11.11 4.46 -19.12
C HIS A 53 10.68 3.84 -17.79
N LEU A 54 9.37 3.79 -17.51
CA LEU A 54 8.85 3.40 -16.20
C LEU A 54 9.26 1.96 -15.81
N ILE A 55 9.14 1.01 -16.74
CA ILE A 55 9.44 -0.41 -16.47
C ILE A 55 10.92 -0.59 -16.09
N GLU A 56 11.83 0.04 -16.82
CA GLU A 56 13.27 -0.02 -16.57
C GLU A 56 13.60 0.52 -15.17
N LYS A 57 13.09 1.71 -14.83
CA LYS A 57 13.31 2.35 -13.51
C LYS A 57 12.70 1.55 -12.36
N LEU A 58 11.53 0.92 -12.58
CA LEU A 58 10.92 0.02 -11.60
C LEU A 58 11.75 -1.24 -11.40
N ASN A 59 12.23 -1.86 -12.47
CA ASN A 59 13.06 -3.07 -12.40
C ASN A 59 14.39 -2.81 -11.68
N GLU A 60 15.02 -1.65 -11.89
CA GLU A 60 16.21 -1.23 -11.14
C GLU A 60 15.93 -1.07 -9.63
N PHE A 61 14.81 -0.44 -9.28
CA PHE A 61 14.52 -0.09 -7.90
C PHE A 61 13.95 -1.28 -7.10
N MET A 62 13.01 -2.00 -7.68
CA MET A 62 12.31 -3.14 -7.09
C MET A 62 12.36 -4.35 -8.04
N PRO A 63 13.54 -4.98 -8.22
CA PRO A 63 13.65 -6.18 -9.03
C PRO A 63 12.79 -7.31 -8.47
N LYS A 64 12.53 -8.31 -9.32
CA LYS A 64 11.77 -9.50 -8.96
C LYS A 64 12.29 -10.09 -7.64
N VAL A 65 11.37 -10.32 -6.71
CA VAL A 65 11.69 -10.90 -5.41
C VAL A 65 12.07 -12.36 -5.51
N MET A 66 13.03 -12.77 -4.68
CA MET A 66 13.33 -14.19 -4.45
C MET A 66 12.24 -14.80 -3.54
N HIS A 67 12.14 -16.13 -3.55
CA HIS A 67 11.10 -16.83 -2.78
C HIS A 67 11.15 -16.45 -1.29
N GLY A 68 10.07 -15.87 -0.77
CA GLY A 68 9.92 -15.46 0.63
C GLY A 68 10.06 -13.95 0.87
N GLU A 69 10.52 -13.16 -0.10
CA GLU A 69 10.54 -11.70 0.03
C GLU A 69 9.20 -11.06 -0.36
N GLN A 70 8.79 -10.02 0.38
CA GLN A 70 7.64 -9.20 -0.03
C GLN A 70 8.02 -8.28 -1.20
N PRO A 71 7.24 -8.28 -2.29
CA PRO A 71 7.49 -7.39 -3.42
C PRO A 71 7.31 -5.93 -3.04
N GLY A 72 7.98 -5.06 -3.79
CA GLY A 72 7.74 -3.62 -3.71
C GLY A 72 6.33 -3.27 -4.14
N MET A 73 5.88 -2.07 -3.77
CA MET A 73 4.58 -1.55 -4.18
C MET A 73 4.70 -0.20 -4.86
N VAL A 74 3.71 0.13 -5.66
CA VAL A 74 3.56 1.46 -6.23
C VAL A 74 2.50 2.25 -5.47
N PHE A 75 2.81 3.49 -5.14
CA PHE A 75 1.82 4.50 -4.80
C PHE A 75 1.53 5.32 -6.06
N ASN A 76 0.42 5.02 -6.75
CA ASN A 76 0.12 5.66 -8.02
C ASN A 76 -0.47 7.07 -7.83
N MET A 77 0.19 8.07 -8.39
CA MET A 77 -0.26 9.45 -8.51
C MET A 77 -0.19 9.92 -9.98
N ALA A 78 -0.18 8.99 -10.95
CA ALA A 78 -0.14 9.30 -12.37
C ALA A 78 -1.56 9.32 -12.97
N TYR A 79 -1.95 10.46 -13.54
CA TYR A 79 -3.21 10.63 -14.26
C TYR A 79 -3.14 10.14 -15.72
N GLY A 80 -1.97 9.69 -16.18
CA GLY A 80 -1.73 9.32 -17.57
C GLY A 80 -1.34 10.51 -18.44
N ILE A 81 -1.02 10.20 -19.70
CA ILE A 81 -0.39 11.15 -20.63
C ILE A 81 -1.36 11.58 -21.74
N GLN A 82 -2.01 10.64 -22.42
CA GLN A 82 -2.80 10.90 -23.63
C GLN A 82 -3.84 9.80 -23.86
N GLY A 83 -4.80 10.03 -24.77
CA GLY A 83 -5.85 9.06 -25.10
C GLY A 83 -7.08 9.16 -24.20
N VAL A 84 -7.97 8.17 -24.30
CA VAL A 84 -9.32 8.23 -23.70
C VAL A 84 -9.33 7.76 -22.25
N SER A 85 -8.64 6.66 -21.93
CA SER A 85 -8.65 6.03 -20.60
C SER A 85 -7.35 6.31 -19.83
N ARG A 86 -6.99 7.58 -19.70
CA ARG A 86 -5.64 8.03 -19.27
C ARG A 86 -5.23 7.47 -17.91
N TYR A 87 -6.19 7.39 -16.98
CA TYR A 87 -5.96 6.93 -15.61
C TYR A 87 -5.56 5.44 -15.53
N THR A 88 -5.73 4.68 -16.62
CA THR A 88 -5.41 3.24 -16.64
C THR A 88 -3.95 2.96 -17.02
N HIS A 89 -3.22 3.94 -17.56
CA HIS A 89 -1.90 3.72 -18.16
C HIS A 89 -0.93 3.03 -17.20
N VAL A 90 -0.75 3.61 -16.01
CA VAL A 90 0.17 3.09 -15.01
C VAL A 90 -0.39 1.81 -14.37
N PRO A 91 -1.63 1.75 -13.86
CA PRO A 91 -2.20 0.52 -13.31
C PRO A 91 -2.13 -0.69 -14.27
N ALA A 92 -2.45 -0.51 -15.56
CA ALA A 92 -2.41 -1.59 -16.54
C ALA A 92 -0.99 -2.10 -16.80
N LEU A 93 -0.02 -1.20 -16.87
CA LEU A 93 1.40 -1.55 -16.99
C LEU A 93 1.89 -2.30 -15.75
N LEU A 94 1.47 -1.88 -14.55
CA LEU A 94 1.84 -2.52 -13.29
C LEU A 94 1.26 -3.93 -13.17
N GLU A 95 0.02 -4.14 -13.60
CA GLU A 95 -0.58 -5.48 -13.66
C GLU A 95 0.18 -6.39 -14.63
N MET A 96 0.59 -5.87 -15.80
CA MET A 96 1.40 -6.63 -16.77
C MET A 96 2.75 -7.08 -16.19
N VAL A 97 3.42 -6.22 -15.41
CA VAL A 97 4.74 -6.54 -14.81
C VAL A 97 4.66 -7.14 -13.41
N GLY A 98 3.46 -7.39 -12.89
CA GLY A 98 3.24 -8.05 -11.60
C GLY A 98 3.60 -7.22 -10.37
N ILE A 99 3.45 -5.89 -10.43
CA ILE A 99 3.74 -4.99 -9.31
C ILE A 99 2.43 -4.51 -8.65
N PRO A 100 2.20 -4.80 -7.35
CA PRO A 100 1.01 -4.34 -6.64
C PRO A 100 1.04 -2.83 -6.37
N TYR A 101 -0.14 -2.20 -6.28
CA TYR A 101 -0.24 -0.74 -6.23
C TYR A 101 -1.43 -0.22 -5.42
N VAL A 102 -1.30 0.99 -4.89
CA VAL A 102 -2.39 1.74 -4.24
C VAL A 102 -3.32 2.33 -5.30
N GLY A 103 -4.62 2.13 -5.16
CA GLY A 103 -5.66 2.63 -6.05
C GLY A 103 -6.45 1.54 -6.79
N SER A 104 -7.41 1.96 -7.60
CA SER A 104 -8.36 1.07 -8.28
C SER A 104 -7.76 0.38 -9.50
N SER A 105 -8.42 -0.69 -9.99
CA SER A 105 -7.97 -1.40 -11.20
C SER A 105 -8.07 -0.53 -12.46
N PRO A 106 -7.43 -0.91 -13.59
CA PRO A 106 -7.65 -0.28 -14.88
C PRO A 106 -9.14 -0.17 -15.24
N ALA A 107 -9.92 -1.22 -14.98
CA ALA A 107 -11.36 -1.22 -15.21
C ALA A 107 -12.08 -0.19 -14.31
N GLY A 108 -11.79 -0.19 -13.00
CA GLY A 108 -12.40 0.74 -12.06
C GLY A 108 -12.06 2.21 -12.39
N HIS A 109 -10.81 2.50 -12.71
CA HIS A 109 -10.40 3.85 -13.15
C HIS A 109 -11.05 4.26 -14.48
N GLY A 110 -11.09 3.36 -15.46
CA GLY A 110 -11.71 3.62 -16.76
C GLY A 110 -13.21 3.92 -16.65
N ILE A 111 -13.92 3.12 -15.84
CA ILE A 111 -15.35 3.30 -15.58
C ILE A 111 -15.60 4.61 -14.83
N ALA A 112 -14.84 4.89 -13.76
CA ALA A 112 -15.01 6.10 -12.95
C ALA A 112 -14.70 7.39 -13.72
N LEU A 113 -13.76 7.34 -14.68
CA LEU A 113 -13.45 8.49 -15.54
C LEU A 113 -14.57 8.75 -16.56
N ASP A 114 -15.25 7.70 -17.02
CA ASP A 114 -16.42 7.80 -17.90
C ASP A 114 -17.67 8.16 -17.11
N LYS A 115 -18.04 9.45 -17.13
CA LYS A 115 -19.21 9.96 -16.40
C LYS A 115 -20.53 9.34 -16.86
N ILE A 116 -20.66 8.95 -18.12
CA ILE A 116 -21.88 8.34 -18.65
C ILE A 116 -21.97 6.89 -18.15
N THR A 117 -20.89 6.12 -18.32
CA THR A 117 -20.85 4.72 -17.88
C THR A 117 -21.02 4.61 -16.36
N SER A 118 -20.39 5.50 -15.59
CA SER A 118 -20.59 5.59 -14.14
C SER A 118 -22.07 5.78 -13.76
N LYS A 119 -22.79 6.66 -14.47
CA LYS A 119 -24.22 6.89 -14.19
C LYS A 119 -25.12 5.73 -14.55
N VAL A 120 -24.84 5.03 -15.65
CA VAL A 120 -25.56 3.79 -15.99
C VAL A 120 -25.44 2.81 -14.83
N LEU A 121 -24.23 2.65 -14.28
CA LEU A 121 -24.00 1.77 -13.13
C LEU A 121 -24.64 2.30 -11.84
N PHE A 122 -24.65 3.61 -11.60
CA PHE A 122 -25.35 4.20 -10.47
C PHE A 122 -26.85 3.89 -10.53
N GLN A 123 -27.50 4.15 -11.67
CA GLN A 123 -28.93 3.87 -11.86
C GLN A 123 -29.26 2.39 -11.72
N ALA A 124 -28.44 1.51 -12.31
CA ALA A 124 -28.60 0.06 -12.17
C ALA A 124 -28.48 -0.44 -10.72
N ASN A 125 -27.79 0.32 -9.85
CA ASN A 125 -27.59 0.01 -8.44
C ASN A 125 -28.42 0.90 -7.50
N ASN A 126 -29.47 1.56 -8.00
CA ASN A 126 -30.34 2.46 -7.23
C ASN A 126 -29.61 3.61 -6.51
N VAL A 127 -28.47 4.05 -7.07
CA VAL A 127 -27.77 5.26 -6.64
C VAL A 127 -28.33 6.43 -7.45
N ALA A 128 -28.95 7.39 -6.77
CA ALA A 128 -29.53 8.55 -7.40
C ALA A 128 -28.45 9.44 -8.03
N THR A 129 -28.66 9.85 -9.28
CA THR A 129 -27.81 10.77 -10.05
C THR A 129 -28.71 11.67 -10.91
N PRO A 130 -28.30 12.88 -11.28
CA PRO A 130 -29.15 13.76 -12.10
C PRO A 130 -29.55 13.08 -13.41
N ARG A 131 -30.77 13.37 -13.88
CA ARG A 131 -31.23 12.96 -15.21
C ARG A 131 -30.26 13.48 -16.25
N TYR A 132 -29.94 12.67 -17.24
CA TYR A 132 -28.90 13.01 -18.19
C TYR A 132 -29.20 12.55 -19.59
N TRP A 133 -28.53 13.20 -20.53
CA TRP A 133 -28.47 12.90 -21.95
C TRP A 133 -27.02 12.92 -22.41
N SER A 134 -26.74 12.30 -23.55
CA SER A 134 -25.41 12.33 -24.15
C SER A 134 -25.51 12.53 -25.65
N PHE A 135 -24.74 13.46 -26.18
CA PHE A 135 -24.80 13.84 -27.59
C PHE A 135 -23.40 13.84 -28.21
N PHE A 136 -23.32 13.37 -29.46
CA PHE A 136 -22.19 13.53 -30.35
C PHE A 136 -22.37 14.69 -31.33
N SER A 137 -23.57 15.26 -31.42
CA SER A 137 -23.89 16.33 -32.36
C SER A 137 -25.08 17.14 -31.85
N GLU A 138 -25.11 18.42 -32.17
CA GLU A 138 -26.20 19.34 -31.83
C GLU A 138 -27.55 18.94 -32.46
N GLU A 139 -27.53 18.23 -33.58
CA GLU A 139 -28.73 17.75 -34.29
C GLU A 139 -29.44 16.61 -33.55
N GLN A 140 -28.75 15.95 -32.61
CA GLN A 140 -29.33 14.88 -31.79
C GLN A 140 -30.15 15.41 -30.61
N ILE A 141 -30.06 16.72 -30.34
CA ILE A 141 -30.68 17.34 -29.17
C ILE A 141 -32.19 17.45 -29.39
N PRO A 142 -33.02 16.81 -28.55
CA PRO A 142 -34.47 16.92 -28.64
C PRO A 142 -34.95 18.32 -28.25
N GLY A 143 -36.14 18.71 -28.73
CA GLY A 143 -36.70 20.04 -28.51
C GLY A 143 -37.26 20.29 -27.11
N ASP A 144 -37.41 19.26 -26.28
CA ASP A 144 -38.14 19.27 -25.01
C ASP A 144 -37.23 19.05 -23.78
N ILE A 145 -35.96 19.45 -23.86
CA ILE A 145 -35.04 19.39 -22.72
C ILE A 145 -35.49 20.37 -21.61
N PRO A 146 -35.61 19.92 -20.35
CA PRO A 146 -35.91 20.80 -19.22
C PRO A 146 -34.65 21.59 -18.82
N PHE A 147 -34.75 22.93 -18.86
CA PHE A 147 -33.69 23.84 -18.45
C PHE A 147 -33.89 24.35 -17.01
N PRO A 148 -32.82 24.72 -16.28
CA PRO A 148 -31.41 24.71 -16.72
C PRO A 148 -30.77 23.33 -16.75
N VAL A 149 -29.77 23.17 -17.62
CA VAL A 149 -28.92 21.98 -17.70
C VAL A 149 -27.46 22.34 -17.48
N ILE A 150 -26.66 21.40 -16.99
CA ILE A 150 -25.20 21.51 -16.96
C ILE A 150 -24.59 20.62 -18.04
N VAL A 151 -23.72 21.21 -18.86
CA VAL A 151 -23.07 20.58 -20.00
C VAL A 151 -21.61 20.34 -19.65
N LYS A 152 -21.07 19.14 -19.95
CA LYS A 152 -19.68 18.77 -19.65
C LYS A 152 -19.12 17.71 -20.61
N PRO A 153 -17.81 17.69 -20.86
CA PRO A 153 -17.17 16.57 -21.57
C PRO A 153 -17.32 15.27 -20.79
N LYS A 154 -17.49 14.15 -21.51
CA LYS A 154 -17.69 12.81 -20.94
C LYS A 154 -16.54 12.32 -20.06
N MET A 155 -15.29 12.52 -20.51
CA MET A 155 -14.08 11.89 -19.97
C MET A 155 -13.13 12.87 -19.27
N GLU A 156 -13.51 14.14 -19.11
CA GLU A 156 -12.65 15.15 -18.48
C GLU A 156 -12.95 15.31 -16.99
N ALA A 157 -11.96 15.76 -16.22
CA ALA A 157 -12.10 16.03 -14.79
C ALA A 157 -11.82 17.52 -14.48
N VAL A 158 -11.78 17.87 -13.18
CA VAL A 158 -11.46 19.20 -12.64
C VAL A 158 -12.32 20.36 -13.18
N SER A 159 -13.56 20.09 -13.59
CA SER A 159 -14.50 21.10 -14.11
C SER A 159 -14.06 21.79 -15.41
N MET A 160 -13.26 21.14 -16.25
CA MET A 160 -12.94 21.68 -17.58
C MET A 160 -14.13 21.59 -18.52
N GLY A 161 -14.46 22.70 -19.19
CA GLY A 161 -15.53 22.76 -20.18
C GLY A 161 -16.95 22.59 -19.60
N ILE A 162 -17.14 22.87 -18.30
CA ILE A 162 -18.47 22.85 -17.70
C ILE A 162 -19.19 24.19 -17.92
N GLU A 163 -20.47 24.13 -18.28
CA GLU A 163 -21.31 25.32 -18.47
C GLU A 163 -22.75 25.03 -18.01
N VAL A 164 -23.36 25.95 -17.26
CA VAL A 164 -24.80 25.91 -16.98
C VAL A 164 -25.51 26.67 -18.10
N VAL A 165 -26.45 25.98 -18.76
CA VAL A 165 -27.16 26.45 -19.94
C VAL A 165 -28.65 26.56 -19.64
N HIS A 166 -29.29 27.61 -20.13
CA HIS A 166 -30.67 27.97 -19.80
C HIS A 166 -31.65 27.89 -20.98
N ASP A 167 -31.17 27.65 -22.20
CA ASP A 167 -31.99 27.60 -23.42
C ASP A 167 -31.41 26.64 -24.47
N ILE A 168 -32.24 26.27 -25.45
CA ILE A 168 -31.93 25.24 -26.44
C ILE A 168 -30.91 25.72 -27.49
N GLU A 169 -30.93 27.01 -27.83
CA GLU A 169 -29.99 27.63 -28.76
C GLU A 169 -28.57 27.57 -28.21
N ARG A 170 -28.39 27.99 -26.96
CA ARG A 170 -27.11 27.94 -26.26
C ARG A 170 -26.65 26.50 -26.06
N LEU A 171 -27.56 25.57 -25.77
CA LEU A 171 -27.21 24.15 -25.60
C LEU A 171 -26.63 23.57 -26.89
N ARG A 172 -27.24 23.86 -28.04
CA ARG A 172 -26.74 23.43 -29.36
C ARG A 172 -25.35 23.99 -29.63
N GLU A 173 -25.13 25.27 -29.35
CA GLU A 173 -23.83 25.92 -29.52
C GLU A 173 -22.75 25.29 -28.62
N THR A 174 -23.04 25.09 -27.33
CA THR A 174 -22.10 24.50 -26.37
C THR A 174 -21.76 23.07 -26.75
N VAL A 175 -22.75 22.24 -27.12
CA VAL A 175 -22.50 20.85 -27.55
C VAL A 175 -21.62 20.81 -28.80
N LYS A 176 -21.94 21.60 -29.84
CA LYS A 176 -21.14 21.69 -31.06
C LYS A 176 -19.67 22.06 -30.75
N THR A 177 -19.48 23.04 -29.87
CA THR A 177 -18.16 23.53 -29.49
C THR A 177 -17.36 22.46 -28.74
N LEU A 178 -17.95 21.83 -27.73
CA LEU A 178 -17.28 20.83 -26.91
C LEU A 178 -16.98 19.54 -27.70
N VAL A 179 -17.89 19.09 -28.57
CA VAL A 179 -17.63 17.94 -29.45
C VAL A 179 -16.41 18.23 -30.34
N LYS A 180 -16.34 19.43 -30.93
CA LYS A 180 -15.23 19.83 -31.79
C LYS A 180 -13.92 19.93 -31.01
N GLU A 181 -13.93 20.49 -29.81
CA GLU A 181 -12.72 20.67 -28.99
C GLU A 181 -12.20 19.33 -28.43
N TYR A 182 -13.09 18.49 -27.90
CA TYR A 182 -12.70 17.31 -27.13
C TYR A 182 -12.83 15.98 -27.90
N SER A 183 -13.42 16.00 -29.11
CA SER A 183 -13.60 14.83 -29.99
C SER A 183 -14.25 13.64 -29.28
N GLN A 184 -15.26 13.90 -28.46
CA GLN A 184 -15.95 12.91 -27.63
C GLN A 184 -17.42 13.32 -27.42
N GLN A 185 -18.22 12.41 -26.83
CA GLN A 185 -19.58 12.75 -26.40
C GLN A 185 -19.56 13.85 -25.34
N VAL A 186 -20.59 14.68 -25.39
CA VAL A 186 -20.90 15.67 -24.37
C VAL A 186 -22.03 15.13 -23.52
N LEU A 187 -21.84 15.20 -22.20
CA LEU A 187 -22.83 14.86 -21.20
C LEU A 187 -23.61 16.12 -20.84
N VAL A 188 -24.94 16.02 -20.94
CA VAL A 188 -25.88 17.08 -20.55
C VAL A 188 -26.71 16.54 -19.39
N GLU A 189 -26.78 17.27 -18.29
CA GLU A 189 -27.51 16.86 -17.10
C GLU A 189 -28.51 17.92 -16.68
N GLU A 190 -29.64 17.48 -16.12
CA GLU A 190 -30.50 18.35 -15.31
C GLU A 190 -29.64 19.02 -14.23
N PHE A 191 -29.65 20.35 -14.21
CA PHE A 191 -28.93 21.07 -13.18
C PHE A 191 -29.69 20.97 -11.87
N ILE A 192 -29.02 20.53 -10.79
CA ILE A 192 -29.61 20.43 -9.46
C ILE A 192 -29.22 21.66 -8.66
N PRO A 193 -30.10 22.64 -8.40
CA PRO A 193 -29.79 23.76 -7.52
C PRO A 193 -29.69 23.28 -6.07
N GLY A 194 -28.77 23.85 -5.29
CA GLY A 194 -28.70 23.60 -3.86
C GLY A 194 -27.27 23.43 -3.35
N ARG A 195 -27.12 22.59 -2.32
CA ARG A 195 -25.87 22.43 -1.56
C ARG A 195 -24.96 21.41 -2.25
N GLU A 196 -23.64 21.62 -2.18
CA GLU A 196 -22.64 20.75 -2.80
C GLU A 196 -21.71 20.13 -1.75
N PHE A 197 -21.50 18.83 -1.85
CA PHE A 197 -20.73 18.07 -0.86
C PHE A 197 -19.70 17.16 -1.50
N ALA A 198 -18.65 16.86 -0.75
CA ALA A 198 -17.68 15.82 -1.05
C ALA A 198 -17.60 14.80 0.09
N VAL A 199 -17.65 13.52 -0.27
CA VAL A 199 -17.59 12.38 0.65
C VAL A 199 -16.39 11.52 0.28
N GLY A 200 -15.43 11.38 1.18
CA GLY A 200 -14.25 10.54 0.99
C GLY A 200 -14.47 9.14 1.54
N LEU A 201 -13.98 8.12 0.84
CA LEU A 201 -13.87 6.75 1.34
C LEU A 201 -12.42 6.32 1.46
N LEU A 202 -12.10 5.54 2.51
CA LEU A 202 -10.79 4.92 2.72
C LEU A 202 -10.95 3.48 3.21
N GLY A 203 -10.48 2.51 2.43
CA GLY A 203 -10.55 1.08 2.76
C GLY A 203 -11.10 0.21 1.64
N ASN A 204 -11.20 -1.08 1.94
CA ASN A 204 -11.80 -2.11 1.09
C ASN A 204 -12.85 -2.88 1.91
N GLY A 205 -13.76 -3.60 1.25
CA GLY A 205 -14.86 -4.32 1.92
C GLY A 205 -15.92 -3.35 2.45
N ASP A 206 -15.83 -2.99 3.74
CA ASP A 206 -16.60 -1.90 4.35
C ASP A 206 -15.68 -0.69 4.60
N PRO A 207 -15.53 0.21 3.62
CA PRO A 207 -14.60 1.32 3.73
C PRO A 207 -15.08 2.37 4.74
N GLU A 208 -14.12 3.01 5.39
CA GLU A 208 -14.36 4.14 6.28
C GLU A 208 -14.91 5.32 5.47
N VAL A 209 -15.99 5.93 5.97
CA VAL A 209 -16.53 7.18 5.43
C VAL A 209 -15.88 8.35 6.18
N LEU A 210 -15.12 9.16 5.47
CA LEU A 210 -14.53 10.37 6.04
C LEU A 210 -15.61 11.44 6.32
N PRO A 211 -15.39 12.37 7.27
CA PRO A 211 -16.30 13.46 7.55
C PRO A 211 -16.69 14.22 6.28
N ILE A 212 -17.98 14.47 6.13
CA ILE A 212 -18.54 15.08 4.92
C ILE A 212 -18.06 16.53 4.85
N VAL A 213 -17.59 16.93 3.67
CA VAL A 213 -17.17 18.30 3.38
C VAL A 213 -18.29 18.96 2.60
N GLU A 214 -18.74 20.12 3.04
CA GLU A 214 -19.61 21.01 2.27
C GLU A 214 -18.77 22.13 1.66
N PHE A 215 -19.04 22.44 0.39
CA PHE A 215 -18.50 23.63 -0.24
C PHE A 215 -19.45 24.80 -0.01
N ASP A 216 -18.96 25.86 0.62
CA ASP A 216 -19.76 27.05 0.88
C ASP A 216 -20.01 27.81 -0.41
N MET A 217 -21.28 27.85 -0.83
CA MET A 217 -21.73 28.55 -2.03
C MET A 217 -22.20 29.98 -1.73
N GLU A 218 -21.91 30.51 -0.53
CA GLU A 218 -22.26 31.88 -0.12
C GLU A 218 -23.78 32.18 -0.23
N GLY A 219 -24.60 31.15 -0.11
CA GLY A 219 -26.05 31.24 -0.23
C GLY A 219 -26.60 31.22 -1.67
N ASP A 220 -25.77 31.07 -2.70
CA ASP A 220 -26.23 30.91 -4.08
C ASP A 220 -26.40 29.41 -4.45
N PRO A 221 -27.64 28.90 -4.56
CA PRO A 221 -27.89 27.50 -4.92
C PRO A 221 -27.52 27.17 -6.38
N ASN A 222 -27.32 28.19 -7.23
CA ASN A 222 -26.95 28.02 -8.63
C ASN A 222 -25.44 28.14 -8.88
N ALA A 223 -24.66 28.51 -7.86
CA ALA A 223 -23.21 28.60 -7.99
C ALA A 223 -22.62 27.23 -8.33
N ILE A 224 -21.64 27.20 -9.23
CA ILE A 224 -20.87 25.99 -9.59
C ILE A 224 -19.39 26.29 -9.43
N GLN A 225 -18.57 25.27 -9.13
CA GLN A 225 -17.12 25.45 -9.13
C GLN A 225 -16.53 25.12 -10.51
N THR A 226 -16.34 26.15 -11.33
CA THR A 226 -15.61 26.02 -12.60
C THR A 226 -14.11 25.78 -12.36
N TYR A 227 -13.39 25.29 -13.38
CA TYR A 227 -11.93 25.10 -13.30
C TYR A 227 -11.21 26.39 -12.88
N ASP A 228 -11.60 27.52 -13.47
CA ASP A 228 -11.00 28.82 -13.20
C ASP A 228 -11.19 29.26 -11.75
N GLU A 229 -12.37 29.03 -11.18
CA GLU A 229 -12.65 29.33 -9.78
C GLU A 229 -11.86 28.42 -8.84
N LYS A 230 -11.77 27.12 -9.13
CA LYS A 230 -10.96 26.16 -8.35
C LYS A 230 -9.49 26.58 -8.28
N MET A 231 -8.96 27.19 -9.34
CA MET A 231 -7.55 27.62 -9.41
C MET A 231 -7.31 29.03 -8.83
N LYS A 232 -8.24 29.97 -9.01
CA LYS A 232 -8.04 31.39 -8.65
C LYS A 232 -8.61 31.77 -7.28
N LYS A 233 -9.77 31.24 -6.90
CA LYS A 233 -10.50 31.54 -5.65
C LYS A 233 -11.27 30.29 -5.18
N PRO A 234 -10.58 29.31 -4.58
CA PRO A 234 -11.26 28.12 -4.06
C PRO A 234 -12.30 28.53 -3.01
N LYS A 235 -13.52 27.99 -3.14
CA LYS A 235 -14.61 28.21 -2.17
C LYS A 235 -14.22 27.70 -0.78
N GLU A 236 -14.77 28.36 0.25
CA GLU A 236 -14.61 27.92 1.63
C GLU A 236 -15.24 26.53 1.83
N LYS A 237 -14.74 25.81 2.83
CA LYS A 237 -15.13 24.43 3.11
C LYS A 237 -15.58 24.32 4.55
N VAL A 238 -16.75 23.74 4.74
CA VAL A 238 -17.29 23.44 6.07
C VAL A 238 -17.16 21.94 6.28
N CYS A 239 -16.36 21.53 7.27
CA CYS A 239 -16.14 20.12 7.60
C CYS A 239 -16.02 19.93 9.12
N PRO A 240 -16.85 19.07 9.75
CA PRO A 240 -17.95 18.34 9.14
C PRO A 240 -19.06 19.28 8.61
N ALA A 241 -19.72 18.89 7.53
CA ALA A 241 -20.86 19.61 6.98
C ALA A 241 -21.98 19.76 8.03
N LYS A 242 -22.70 20.89 7.99
CA LYS A 242 -23.82 21.16 8.92
C LYS A 242 -25.09 20.51 8.38
N ILE A 243 -25.21 19.20 8.58
CA ILE A 243 -26.35 18.35 8.21
C ILE A 243 -26.71 17.42 9.36
N ASP A 244 -27.93 16.89 9.36
CA ASP A 244 -28.34 15.88 10.33
C ASP A 244 -27.64 14.54 10.10
N GLU A 245 -27.57 13.72 11.14
CA GLU A 245 -26.88 12.42 11.14
C GLU A 245 -27.47 11.44 10.10
N ALA A 246 -28.80 11.43 9.92
CA ALA A 246 -29.45 10.53 8.96
C ALA A 246 -29.08 10.89 7.51
N THR A 247 -29.01 12.18 7.19
CA THR A 247 -28.51 12.65 5.88
C THR A 247 -27.04 12.27 5.68
N ALA A 248 -26.20 12.41 6.70
CA ALA A 248 -24.79 12.04 6.63
C ALA A 248 -24.59 10.53 6.41
N GLU A 249 -25.30 9.69 7.17
CA GLU A 249 -25.30 8.24 6.99
C GLU A 249 -25.77 7.84 5.59
N LYS A 250 -26.84 8.47 5.09
CA LYS A 250 -27.37 8.21 3.75
C LYS A 250 -26.36 8.57 2.65
N MET A 251 -25.66 9.70 2.77
CA MET A 251 -24.57 10.06 1.84
C MET A 251 -23.43 9.03 1.88
N GLY A 252 -23.07 8.56 3.08
CA GLY A 252 -22.07 7.49 3.26
C GLY A 252 -22.47 6.20 2.55
N GLU A 253 -23.70 5.72 2.77
CA GLU A 253 -24.20 4.48 2.15
C GLU A 253 -24.36 4.59 0.63
N LEU A 254 -24.83 5.73 0.11
CA LEU A 254 -24.84 6.00 -1.33
C LEU A 254 -23.42 5.97 -1.92
N THR A 255 -22.46 6.57 -1.22
CA THR A 255 -21.05 6.58 -1.65
C THR A 255 -20.47 5.17 -1.68
N LYS A 256 -20.71 4.36 -0.64
CA LYS A 256 -20.29 2.95 -0.58
C LYS A 256 -20.95 2.11 -1.67
N GLY A 257 -22.24 2.34 -1.93
CA GLY A 257 -22.99 1.67 -3.00
C GLY A 257 -22.39 1.99 -4.37
N ALA A 258 -22.13 3.26 -4.64
CA ALA A 258 -21.48 3.70 -5.87
C ALA A 258 -20.06 3.14 -6.01
N PHE A 259 -19.25 3.17 -4.94
CA PHE A 259 -17.89 2.64 -4.91
C PHE A 259 -17.84 1.15 -5.29
N ARG A 260 -18.75 0.34 -4.73
CA ARG A 260 -18.90 -1.08 -5.09
C ARG A 260 -19.40 -1.27 -6.53
N ALA A 261 -20.40 -0.48 -6.95
CA ALA A 261 -20.97 -0.57 -8.30
C ALA A 261 -19.93 -0.31 -9.40
N LEU A 262 -18.97 0.58 -9.14
CA LEU A 262 -17.88 0.89 -10.07
C LEU A 262 -16.67 -0.05 -9.93
N GLY A 263 -16.66 -0.96 -8.96
CA GLY A 263 -15.53 -1.88 -8.71
C GLY A 263 -14.24 -1.16 -8.29
N LEU A 264 -14.37 -0.09 -7.48
CA LEU A 264 -13.24 0.68 -6.99
C LEU A 264 -12.58 0.03 -5.78
N TYR A 265 -11.31 0.39 -5.57
CA TYR A 265 -10.49 -0.08 -4.45
C TYR A 265 -9.77 1.07 -3.74
N ASP A 266 -9.43 0.79 -2.49
CA ASP A 266 -8.58 1.52 -1.56
C ASP A 266 -9.11 2.89 -1.12
N PHE A 267 -9.52 3.75 -2.04
CA PHE A 267 -10.06 5.07 -1.72
C PHE A 267 -10.81 5.70 -2.91
N CYS A 268 -11.72 6.62 -2.61
CA CYS A 268 -12.31 7.50 -3.62
C CYS A 268 -12.85 8.79 -2.97
N ARG A 269 -13.29 9.74 -3.81
CA ARG A 269 -14.13 10.86 -3.38
C ARG A 269 -15.37 10.94 -4.26
N ALA A 270 -16.55 10.85 -3.67
CA ALA A 270 -17.81 11.15 -4.35
C ALA A 270 -18.18 12.62 -4.18
N ASP A 271 -18.66 13.23 -5.26
CA ASP A 271 -19.20 14.58 -5.25
C ASP A 271 -20.73 14.51 -5.36
N PHE A 272 -21.43 15.31 -4.54
CA PHE A 272 -22.89 15.29 -4.41
C PHE A 272 -23.47 16.68 -4.60
N ARG A 273 -24.71 16.72 -5.08
CA ARG A 273 -25.64 17.82 -4.80
C ARG A 273 -26.84 17.37 -3.99
N MET A 274 -27.35 18.29 -3.18
CA MET A 274 -28.61 18.16 -2.47
C MET A 274 -29.54 19.30 -2.84
N ASP A 275 -30.74 18.97 -3.30
CA ASP A 275 -31.76 19.96 -3.63
C ASP A 275 -32.41 20.57 -2.37
N ASP A 276 -33.30 21.55 -2.57
CA ASP A 276 -34.04 22.24 -1.50
C ASP A 276 -35.00 21.32 -0.72
N LYS A 277 -35.34 20.15 -1.29
CA LYS A 277 -36.17 19.11 -0.67
C LYS A 277 -35.36 18.06 0.08
N GLY A 278 -34.03 18.14 0.06
CA GLY A 278 -33.14 17.17 0.70
C GLY A 278 -32.88 15.90 -0.11
N ASN A 279 -33.22 15.89 -1.40
CA ASN A 279 -32.87 14.77 -2.29
C ASN A 279 -31.39 14.82 -2.64
N LEU A 280 -30.72 13.68 -2.54
CA LEU A 280 -29.28 13.53 -2.77
C LEU A 280 -29.01 12.97 -4.17
N TYR A 281 -28.08 13.60 -4.87
CA TYR A 281 -27.66 13.22 -6.22
C TYR A 281 -26.15 13.06 -6.28
N VAL A 282 -25.67 11.85 -6.59
CA VAL A 282 -24.25 11.58 -6.87
C VAL A 282 -23.93 12.16 -8.25
N LEU A 283 -22.95 13.07 -8.30
CA LEU A 283 -22.50 13.70 -9.54
C LEU A 283 -21.45 12.83 -10.23
N GLU A 284 -20.41 12.45 -9.49
CA GLU A 284 -19.29 11.63 -9.95
C GLU A 284 -18.53 11.00 -8.77
N LEU A 285 -17.80 9.90 -9.05
CA LEU A 285 -16.84 9.29 -8.14
C LEU A 285 -15.43 9.45 -8.70
N ASN A 286 -14.60 10.18 -7.96
CA ASN A 286 -13.20 10.38 -8.27
C ASN A 286 -12.39 9.21 -7.69
N SER A 287 -12.00 8.28 -8.57
CA SER A 287 -11.19 7.10 -8.20
C SER A 287 -9.73 7.44 -7.83
N MET A 288 -9.26 8.63 -8.17
CA MET A 288 -8.00 9.20 -7.68
C MET A 288 -8.25 10.57 -7.06
N ALA A 289 -8.74 10.58 -5.81
CA ALA A 289 -8.98 11.82 -5.08
C ALA A 289 -7.68 12.63 -4.90
N SER A 290 -7.75 13.94 -5.12
CA SER A 290 -6.59 14.83 -4.97
C SER A 290 -6.01 14.81 -3.56
N LEU A 291 -4.70 14.56 -3.48
CA LEU A 291 -3.93 14.56 -2.23
C LEU A 291 -3.27 15.92 -1.91
N GLY A 292 -3.72 17.01 -2.55
CA GLY A 292 -3.26 18.35 -2.18
C GLY A 292 -3.72 18.75 -0.77
N LEU A 293 -2.93 19.55 -0.04
CA LEU A 293 -3.26 19.98 1.34
C LEU A 293 -4.58 20.72 1.46
N THR A 294 -4.96 21.44 0.41
CA THR A 294 -6.24 22.17 0.33
C THR A 294 -7.35 21.33 -0.27
N GLY A 295 -7.08 20.10 -0.71
CA GLY A 295 -8.07 19.19 -1.31
C GLY A 295 -9.13 18.74 -0.29
N SER A 296 -10.37 18.53 -0.74
CA SER A 296 -11.48 18.10 0.13
C SER A 296 -11.21 16.77 0.80
N TYR A 297 -10.57 15.82 0.11
CA TYR A 297 -10.24 14.50 0.67
C TYR A 297 -9.26 14.59 1.85
N VAL A 298 -8.15 15.33 1.68
CA VAL A 298 -7.16 15.57 2.75
C VAL A 298 -7.75 16.40 3.89
N HIS A 299 -8.59 17.39 3.57
CA HIS A 299 -9.28 18.20 4.57
C HIS A 299 -10.22 17.35 5.44
N ALA A 300 -11.03 16.48 4.82
CA ALA A 300 -11.91 15.53 5.51
C ALA A 300 -11.11 14.58 6.41
N ALA A 301 -10.03 13.99 5.89
CA ALA A 301 -9.16 13.10 6.64
C ALA A 301 -8.55 13.78 7.88
N LYS A 302 -8.17 15.06 7.76
CA LYS A 302 -7.67 15.84 8.90
C LYS A 302 -8.72 15.98 10.00
N VAL A 303 -9.96 16.25 9.64
CA VAL A 303 -11.09 16.31 10.59
C VAL A 303 -11.37 14.95 11.22
N ALA A 304 -11.15 13.86 10.48
CA ALA A 304 -11.22 12.48 11.00
C ALA A 304 -10.09 12.12 11.98
N GLY A 305 -9.10 13.00 12.17
CA GLY A 305 -7.97 12.79 13.08
C GLY A 305 -6.68 12.29 12.40
N TYR A 306 -6.65 12.18 11.07
CA TYR A 306 -5.41 11.84 10.36
C TYR A 306 -4.50 13.06 10.23
N THR A 307 -3.23 12.89 10.57
CA THR A 307 -2.18 13.74 9.98
C THR A 307 -1.99 13.35 8.51
N TYR A 308 -1.45 14.25 7.70
CA TYR A 308 -1.13 13.93 6.29
C TYR A 308 -0.27 12.66 6.18
N GLU A 309 0.72 12.52 7.06
CA GLU A 309 1.60 11.35 7.11
C GLU A 309 0.83 10.05 7.41
N THR A 310 -0.02 10.07 8.44
CA THR A 310 -0.81 8.89 8.80
C THR A 310 -1.83 8.53 7.73
N LEU A 311 -2.40 9.51 7.01
CA LEU A 311 -3.31 9.26 5.89
C LEU A 311 -2.59 8.52 4.75
N ILE A 312 -1.44 9.04 4.30
CA ILE A 312 -0.69 8.42 3.19
C ILE A 312 -0.25 6.99 3.54
N ASN A 313 0.26 6.78 4.75
CA ASN A 313 0.63 5.44 5.20
C ASN A 313 -0.60 4.53 5.35
N ARG A 314 -1.74 5.05 5.81
CA ARG A 314 -2.99 4.29 5.89
C ARG A 314 -3.47 3.86 4.50
N MET A 315 -3.39 4.72 3.49
CA MET A 315 -3.73 4.37 2.10
C MET A 315 -2.84 3.23 1.59
N LEU A 316 -1.53 3.29 1.87
CA LEU A 316 -0.63 2.18 1.53
C LEU A 316 -1.01 0.90 2.27
N ASP A 317 -1.28 0.97 3.58
CA ASP A 317 -1.64 -0.19 4.39
C ASP A 317 -2.93 -0.87 3.91
N VAL A 318 -3.92 -0.08 3.46
CA VAL A 318 -5.16 -0.59 2.85
C VAL A 318 -4.87 -1.42 1.60
N ALA A 319 -3.98 -0.92 0.72
CA ALA A 319 -3.57 -1.67 -0.47
C ALA A 319 -2.73 -2.91 -0.11
N VAL A 320 -1.84 -2.81 0.88
CA VAL A 320 -1.05 -3.95 1.36
C VAL A 320 -1.96 -5.05 1.91
N GLU A 321 -3.03 -4.67 2.64
CA GLU A 321 -4.04 -5.62 3.11
C GLU A 321 -4.81 -6.27 1.96
N ARG A 322 -5.10 -5.53 0.88
CA ARG A 322 -5.74 -6.05 -0.33
C ARG A 322 -4.89 -7.09 -1.07
N TYR A 323 -3.59 -6.87 -1.21
CA TYR A 323 -2.71 -7.77 -1.98
C TYR A 323 -2.08 -8.91 -1.15
N PHE A 324 -1.85 -8.69 0.14
CA PHE A 324 -1.10 -9.63 1.00
C PHE A 324 -1.84 -10.02 2.27
N GLY A 325 -3.10 -9.61 2.43
CA GLY A 325 -3.96 -10.05 3.54
C GLY A 325 -4.46 -11.47 3.34
N GLU A 326 -4.93 -12.07 4.43
CA GLU A 326 -5.46 -13.45 4.44
C GLU A 326 -6.93 -13.55 3.94
N LYS A 327 -7.62 -12.41 3.76
CA LYS A 327 -9.04 -12.36 3.42
C LYS A 327 -9.25 -12.13 1.92
N ASP A 328 -10.19 -12.86 1.34
CA ASP A 328 -10.68 -12.57 -0.01
C ASP A 328 -11.53 -11.30 0.01
N ILE A 329 -11.11 -10.29 -0.76
CA ILE A 329 -11.78 -9.00 -0.87
C ILE A 329 -13.12 -9.08 -1.62
N ASN A 330 -13.39 -10.20 -2.31
CA ASN A 330 -14.63 -10.42 -3.07
C ASN A 330 -15.74 -11.09 -2.25
N GLU A 331 -15.49 -11.44 -0.98
CA GLU A 331 -16.55 -11.94 -0.10
C GLU A 331 -17.56 -10.80 0.20
N VAL A 332 -18.74 -10.91 -0.39
CA VAL A 332 -19.89 -10.05 -0.08
C VAL A 332 -20.23 -10.24 1.40
N PRO A 333 -20.24 -9.18 2.24
CA PRO A 333 -20.65 -9.33 3.62
C PRO A 333 -22.08 -9.87 3.64
N GLU A 334 -22.28 -11.05 4.25
CA GLU A 334 -23.61 -11.48 4.64
C GLU A 334 -24.26 -10.35 5.43
N LYS A 335 -25.59 -10.19 5.33
CA LYS A 335 -26.38 -9.21 6.09
C LYS A 335 -26.30 -9.52 7.61
N GLU A 336 -25.13 -9.37 8.23
CA GLU A 336 -24.97 -9.34 9.68
C GLU A 336 -25.56 -8.02 10.16
N SER A 337 -26.48 -8.12 11.12
CA SER A 337 -27.15 -6.98 11.76
C SER A 337 -26.14 -5.86 12.09
N PHE A 338 -26.44 -4.65 11.64
CA PHE A 338 -25.69 -3.40 11.84
C PHE A 338 -25.05 -3.26 13.24
N PHE A 339 -25.73 -3.69 14.31
CA PHE A 339 -25.21 -3.69 15.68
C PHE A 339 -24.02 -4.63 15.94
N LYS A 340 -23.93 -5.77 15.24
CA LYS A 340 -22.76 -6.69 15.31
C LYS A 340 -21.59 -6.16 14.48
N SER A 341 -21.86 -5.50 13.36
CA SER A 341 -20.84 -4.81 12.56
C SER A 341 -20.20 -3.67 13.37
N LEU A 342 -21.01 -2.83 14.04
CA LEU A 342 -20.53 -1.74 14.91
C LEU A 342 -19.62 -2.23 16.05
N LEU A 343 -19.85 -3.44 16.57
CA LEU A 343 -19.05 -4.05 17.64
C LEU A 343 -17.80 -4.78 17.11
N LYS A 344 -17.79 -5.24 15.85
CA LYS A 344 -16.60 -5.84 15.18
C LYS A 344 -15.71 -4.79 14.50
N SER A 345 -16.29 -3.68 14.01
CA SER A 345 -15.61 -2.66 13.20
C SER A 345 -14.67 -1.75 14.01
N GLN A 346 -14.73 -1.82 15.35
CA GLN A 346 -13.84 -1.04 16.20
C GLN A 346 -12.44 -1.62 16.40
N THR A 347 -12.12 -2.78 15.83
CA THR A 347 -10.76 -3.33 15.91
C THR A 347 -10.14 -3.47 14.53
N THR A 348 -9.19 -2.59 14.22
CA THR A 348 -8.23 -2.75 13.12
C THR A 348 -7.66 -4.17 13.12
N SER A 349 -7.46 -4.74 11.92
CA SER A 349 -7.00 -6.13 11.78
C SER A 349 -5.71 -6.37 12.56
N LEU A 350 -5.50 -7.60 13.07
CA LEU A 350 -4.30 -7.92 13.86
C LEU A 350 -3.00 -7.54 13.13
N PRO A 351 -2.84 -7.80 11.81
CA PRO A 351 -1.66 -7.35 11.07
C PRO A 351 -1.48 -5.83 11.07
N VAL A 352 -2.57 -5.06 10.92
CA VAL A 352 -2.52 -3.58 10.96
C VAL A 352 -2.09 -3.08 12.34
N ARG A 353 -2.64 -3.66 13.41
CA ARG A 353 -2.26 -3.30 14.78
C ARG A 353 -0.81 -3.65 15.09
N LEU A 354 -0.32 -4.79 14.62
CA LEU A 354 1.08 -5.19 14.75
C LEU A 354 2.01 -4.25 13.99
N ARG A 355 1.72 -3.96 12.72
CA ARG A 355 2.53 -3.05 11.89
C ARG A 355 2.54 -1.63 12.44
N SER A 356 1.37 -1.11 12.83
CA SER A 356 1.24 0.21 13.43
C SER A 356 2.07 0.31 14.71
N HIS A 357 2.02 -0.71 15.58
CA HIS A 357 2.85 -0.75 16.78
C HIS A 357 4.35 -0.80 16.46
N LEU A 358 4.76 -1.68 15.55
CA LEU A 358 6.18 -1.80 15.16
C LEU A 358 6.71 -0.50 14.56
N ARG A 359 5.96 0.14 13.63
CA ARG A 359 6.34 1.43 13.04
C ARG A 359 6.43 2.54 14.09
N GLY A 360 5.47 2.60 15.01
CA GLY A 360 5.48 3.58 16.10
C GLY A 360 6.60 3.37 17.13
N ASN A 361 7.28 2.22 17.12
CA ASN A 361 8.34 1.87 18.07
C ASN A 361 9.66 1.53 17.37
N VAL A 362 9.88 1.98 16.13
CA VAL A 362 11.15 1.78 15.41
C VAL A 362 12.32 2.35 16.19
N SER A 363 12.19 3.56 16.73
CA SER A 363 13.23 4.19 17.55
C SER A 363 13.59 3.37 18.79
N THR A 364 12.62 2.70 19.40
CA THR A 364 12.86 1.80 20.55
C THR A 364 13.69 0.58 20.13
N MET A 365 13.45 0.03 18.94
CA MET A 365 14.26 -1.08 18.41
C MET A 365 15.67 -0.61 18.04
N GLU A 366 15.81 0.61 17.53
CA GLU A 366 17.11 1.24 17.27
C GLU A 366 17.89 1.47 18.58
N ASP A 367 17.22 1.93 19.65
CA ASP A 367 17.82 2.07 20.99
C ASP A 367 18.28 0.72 21.56
N PHE A 368 17.48 -0.34 21.36
CA PHE A 368 17.89 -1.70 21.74
C PHE A 368 19.15 -2.11 20.99
N LEU A 369 19.17 -1.90 19.67
CA LEU A 369 20.32 -2.22 18.86
C LEU A 369 21.56 -1.42 19.28
N ALA A 370 21.44 -0.11 19.46
CA ALA A 370 22.51 0.76 19.89
C ALA A 370 23.11 0.28 21.22
N HIS A 371 22.26 0.02 22.22
CA HIS A 371 22.72 -0.49 23.51
C HIS A 371 23.42 -1.85 23.40
N MET A 372 22.85 -2.77 22.62
CA MET A 372 23.46 -4.08 22.43
C MET A 372 24.80 -3.97 21.70
N VAL A 373 24.93 -3.08 20.71
CA VAL A 373 26.17 -2.84 19.97
C VAL A 373 27.27 -2.37 20.93
N GLU A 374 26.95 -1.45 21.84
CA GLU A 374 27.88 -0.95 22.88
C GLU A 374 28.45 -2.05 23.80
N ILE A 375 27.75 -3.18 23.93
CA ILE A 375 28.27 -4.34 24.62
C ILE A 375 29.18 -5.12 23.67
N ASN A 376 30.49 -4.99 23.81
CA ASN A 376 31.44 -5.82 23.06
C ASN A 376 31.23 -7.30 23.38
N SER A 377 30.54 -8.03 22.50
CA SER A 377 30.25 -9.45 22.64
C SER A 377 31.10 -10.32 21.72
N TYR A 378 32.37 -9.98 21.52
CA TYR A 378 33.30 -10.85 20.81
C TYR A 378 33.30 -12.27 21.41
N ALA A 379 33.35 -13.33 20.59
CA ALA A 379 33.26 -14.72 21.04
C ALA A 379 34.25 -15.12 22.15
N ARG A 380 35.43 -14.48 22.21
CA ARG A 380 36.43 -14.70 23.28
C ARG A 380 36.30 -13.73 24.46
N ASN A 381 35.30 -12.86 24.45
CA ASN A 381 34.97 -11.94 25.55
C ASN A 381 33.75 -12.47 26.33
N LEU A 382 33.99 -13.44 27.20
CA LEU A 382 32.95 -14.10 28.00
C LEU A 382 32.10 -13.11 28.81
N ASP A 383 32.73 -12.08 29.39
CA ASP A 383 32.03 -11.07 30.20
C ASP A 383 31.07 -10.23 29.34
N GLY A 384 31.49 -9.89 28.12
CA GLY A 384 30.66 -9.18 27.15
C GLY A 384 29.46 -10.01 26.70
N VAL A 385 29.69 -11.26 26.30
CA VAL A 385 28.62 -12.19 25.91
C VAL A 385 27.61 -12.41 27.05
N ASN A 386 28.10 -12.63 28.26
CA ASN A 386 27.26 -12.80 29.44
C ASN A 386 26.50 -11.53 29.82
N SER A 387 27.11 -10.34 29.64
CA SER A 387 26.47 -9.05 29.88
C SER A 387 25.33 -8.80 28.89
N LEU A 388 25.55 -9.08 27.60
CA LEU A 388 24.50 -9.01 26.59
C LEU A 388 23.38 -10.00 26.90
N GLY A 389 23.73 -11.24 27.26
CA GLY A 389 22.76 -12.24 27.68
C GLY A 389 21.92 -11.80 28.86
N LYS A 390 22.52 -11.18 29.88
CA LYS A 390 21.80 -10.60 31.02
C LYS A 390 20.85 -9.48 30.59
N TRP A 391 21.29 -8.63 29.66
CA TRP A 391 20.46 -7.55 29.14
C TRP A 391 19.22 -8.06 28.39
N VAL A 392 19.41 -9.04 27.48
CA VAL A 392 18.30 -9.69 26.74
C VAL A 392 17.36 -10.39 27.73
N SER A 393 17.91 -11.07 28.74
CA SER A 393 17.14 -11.74 29.77
C SER A 393 16.20 -10.82 30.53
N ASN A 394 16.66 -9.61 30.85
CA ASN A 394 15.84 -8.62 31.56
C ASN A 394 14.66 -8.15 30.70
N HIS A 395 14.85 -7.98 29.38
CA HIS A 395 13.81 -7.56 28.47
C HIS A 395 12.76 -8.66 28.26
N LEU A 396 13.19 -9.90 28.02
CA LEU A 396 12.29 -11.05 27.90
C LEU A 396 11.57 -11.36 29.22
N GLY A 397 12.25 -11.22 30.37
CA GLY A 397 11.67 -11.41 31.70
C GLY A 397 10.52 -10.44 31.98
N ARG A 398 10.65 -9.16 31.58
CA ARG A 398 9.55 -8.19 31.66
C ARG A 398 8.32 -8.62 30.85
N MET A 399 8.52 -9.42 29.79
CA MET A 399 7.48 -10.00 28.93
C MET A 399 6.92 -11.34 29.43
N GLY A 400 7.38 -11.82 30.58
CA GLY A 400 6.87 -13.04 31.21
C GLY A 400 7.61 -14.31 30.78
N PHE A 401 8.76 -14.18 30.13
CA PHE A 401 9.63 -15.32 29.88
C PHE A 401 10.45 -15.68 31.13
N GLN A 402 10.50 -16.96 31.46
CA GLN A 402 11.43 -17.57 32.38
C GLN A 402 12.69 -17.95 31.62
N ARG A 403 13.84 -17.93 32.30
CA ARG A 403 15.15 -18.19 31.70
C ARG A 403 15.82 -19.39 32.34
N GLU A 404 16.30 -20.30 31.52
CA GLU A 404 17.27 -21.32 31.88
C GLU A 404 18.64 -20.97 31.27
N VAL A 405 19.70 -21.10 32.06
CA VAL A 405 21.07 -20.69 31.68
C VAL A 405 21.93 -21.94 31.63
N HIS A 406 22.48 -22.24 30.46
CA HIS A 406 23.46 -23.32 30.29
C HIS A 406 24.84 -22.71 30.14
N THR A 407 25.66 -22.88 31.17
CA THR A 407 27.02 -22.35 31.20
C THR A 407 27.92 -23.11 30.24
N LYS A 408 28.74 -22.38 29.48
CA LYS A 408 29.81 -22.94 28.63
C LYS A 408 31.11 -22.21 28.95
N ALA A 409 32.18 -22.97 29.16
CA ALA A 409 33.48 -22.43 29.52
C ALA A 409 34.17 -21.69 28.36
N GLU A 410 33.85 -22.04 27.11
CA GLU A 410 34.62 -21.62 25.93
C GLU A 410 33.95 -20.49 25.12
N PHE A 411 32.62 -20.35 25.13
CA PHE A 411 31.89 -19.46 24.21
C PHE A 411 30.74 -18.64 24.86
N GLY A 412 30.71 -18.56 26.20
CA GLY A 412 29.67 -17.82 26.93
C GLY A 412 28.37 -18.61 27.16
N ASN A 413 27.45 -18.07 27.96
CA ASN A 413 26.23 -18.78 28.36
C ASN A 413 25.23 -18.92 27.20
N VAL A 414 24.64 -20.10 27.05
CA VAL A 414 23.48 -20.33 26.17
C VAL A 414 22.20 -20.13 26.96
N LEU A 415 21.26 -19.35 26.42
CA LEU A 415 20.03 -18.97 27.13
C LEU A 415 18.79 -19.58 26.49
N TYR A 416 17.96 -20.21 27.31
CA TYR A 416 16.68 -20.76 26.92
C TYR A 416 15.58 -19.96 27.61
N PHE A 417 14.57 -19.58 26.84
CA PHE A 417 13.45 -18.78 27.34
C PHE A 417 12.12 -19.49 27.09
N SER A 418 11.27 -19.55 28.12
CA SER A 418 9.92 -20.11 28.04
C SER A 418 8.91 -19.14 28.65
N ASN A 419 7.72 -19.01 28.08
CA ASN A 419 6.67 -18.11 28.60
C ASN A 419 5.53 -18.87 29.33
N HIS A 420 5.74 -20.17 29.63
CA HIS A 420 4.77 -21.05 30.28
C HIS A 420 5.46 -22.08 31.21
N THR A 421 4.68 -22.69 32.12
CA THR A 421 5.16 -23.51 33.25
C THR A 421 4.95 -25.04 33.07
N GLY A 422 4.67 -25.53 31.86
CA GLY A 422 4.36 -26.94 31.58
C GLY A 422 5.22 -27.58 30.48
N GLU A 423 5.17 -28.92 30.36
CA GLU A 423 5.96 -29.73 29.39
C GLU A 423 5.42 -29.70 27.96
N GLU A 424 4.19 -29.23 27.74
CA GLU A 424 3.65 -28.93 26.42
C GLU A 424 3.71 -27.41 26.26
N ASN A 425 4.72 -26.82 25.55
CA ASN A 425 4.70 -25.48 24.91
C ASN A 425 6.08 -25.02 24.35
N ASP A 426 6.05 -23.90 23.62
CA ASP A 426 7.14 -23.27 22.84
C ASP A 426 8.35 -22.80 23.68
N VAL A 427 9.54 -23.16 23.22
CA VAL A 427 10.83 -22.77 23.78
C VAL A 427 11.55 -21.88 22.78
N LEU A 428 11.92 -20.66 23.20
CA LEU A 428 12.77 -19.76 22.44
C LEU A 428 14.23 -19.95 22.88
N LEU A 429 15.02 -20.56 22.01
CA LEU A 429 16.47 -20.67 22.21
C LEU A 429 17.18 -19.44 21.66
N ILE A 430 18.05 -18.83 22.47
CA ILE A 430 18.95 -17.75 22.02
C ILE A 430 20.38 -18.26 22.16
N GLY A 431 20.93 -18.72 21.03
CA GLY A 431 22.24 -19.37 20.95
C GLY A 431 23.40 -18.42 20.63
N GLN A 432 23.19 -17.40 19.80
CA GLN A 432 24.25 -16.50 19.34
C GLN A 432 24.07 -15.10 19.94
N LEU A 433 24.69 -14.88 21.09
CA LEU A 433 24.86 -13.55 21.69
C LEU A 433 26.27 -13.00 21.44
N ASP A 434 27.14 -13.84 20.91
CA ASP A 434 28.50 -13.52 20.54
C ASP A 434 28.61 -13.10 19.06
N ASN A 435 29.75 -12.50 18.72
CA ASN A 435 30.09 -12.17 17.35
C ASN A 435 31.59 -12.44 17.08
N PRO A 436 32.01 -12.64 15.82
CA PRO A 436 33.39 -12.98 15.50
C PRO A 436 34.34 -11.77 15.45
N ILE A 437 33.88 -10.55 15.75
CA ILE A 437 34.66 -9.32 15.58
C ILE A 437 35.59 -9.14 16.78
N PRO A 438 36.92 -9.19 16.61
CA PRO A 438 37.86 -8.96 17.71
C PRO A 438 37.74 -7.55 18.29
N SER A 439 38.07 -7.37 19.56
CA SER A 439 37.96 -6.08 20.24
C SER A 439 38.73 -4.93 19.59
N GLN A 440 39.80 -5.23 18.86
CA GLN A 440 40.60 -4.23 18.13
C GLN A 440 39.88 -3.68 16.88
N ASP A 441 38.95 -4.45 16.32
CA ASP A 441 38.14 -4.11 15.14
C ASP A 441 36.72 -3.68 15.57
N TYR A 442 36.54 -3.39 16.86
CA TYR A 442 35.27 -2.97 17.41
C TYR A 442 34.87 -1.59 16.90
N VAL A 443 33.65 -1.49 16.39
CA VAL A 443 33.02 -0.26 15.91
C VAL A 443 31.81 0.02 16.79
N ALA A 444 31.78 1.19 17.42
CA ALA A 444 30.65 1.66 18.21
C ALA A 444 29.40 1.87 17.34
N TYR A 445 28.23 1.99 17.97
CA TYR A 445 27.00 2.25 17.23
C TYR A 445 27.08 3.61 16.52
N GLN A 446 26.72 3.61 15.23
CA GLN A 446 26.61 4.84 14.45
C GLN A 446 25.38 4.77 13.56
N GLU A 447 24.68 5.90 13.45
CA GLU A 447 23.61 6.09 12.47
C GLU A 447 24.04 7.13 11.46
N GLU A 448 23.97 6.80 10.17
CA GLU A 448 24.18 7.76 9.10
C GLU A 448 23.11 7.60 8.02
N ARG A 449 22.27 8.64 7.85
CA ARG A 449 21.23 8.69 6.80
C ARG A 449 20.29 7.47 6.81
N GLY A 450 19.83 7.05 7.99
CA GLY A 450 18.94 5.89 8.16
C GLY A 450 19.61 4.52 7.99
N LYS A 451 20.95 4.50 7.93
CA LYS A 451 21.75 3.26 7.94
C LYS A 451 22.41 3.11 9.29
N LEU A 452 22.37 1.90 9.83
CA LEU A 452 22.88 1.57 11.15
C LEU A 452 24.18 0.78 11.02
N TYR A 453 25.20 1.19 11.77
CA TYR A 453 26.53 0.61 11.75
C TYR A 453 26.98 0.26 13.16
N GLY A 454 27.91 -0.70 13.26
CA GLY A 454 28.53 -1.08 14.51
C GLY A 454 28.78 -2.58 14.63
N SER A 455 29.62 -2.96 15.59
CA SER A 455 30.00 -4.35 15.81
C SER A 455 28.84 -5.20 16.31
N GLY A 456 28.52 -6.21 15.52
CA GLY A 456 27.45 -7.15 15.82
C GLY A 456 26.07 -6.75 15.30
N VAL A 457 25.92 -5.57 14.66
CA VAL A 457 24.67 -5.20 13.96
C VAL A 457 24.29 -6.32 12.98
N TYR A 458 25.23 -6.77 12.14
CA TYR A 458 25.05 -7.92 11.23
C TYR A 458 25.03 -9.28 11.92
N TYR A 459 25.90 -9.46 12.89
CA TYR A 459 26.22 -10.79 13.44
C TYR A 459 25.26 -11.22 14.56
N GLY A 460 24.02 -10.72 14.56
CA GLY A 460 22.95 -11.21 15.45
C GLY A 460 22.25 -10.14 16.29
N LYS A 461 22.88 -9.00 16.61
CA LYS A 461 22.26 -7.97 17.46
C LYS A 461 21.09 -7.27 16.75
N GLY A 462 21.17 -7.07 15.43
CA GLY A 462 20.04 -6.59 14.62
C GLY A 462 18.84 -7.51 14.74
N GLY A 463 19.03 -8.82 14.56
CA GLY A 463 17.98 -9.82 14.72
C GLY A 463 17.37 -9.85 16.13
N LEU A 464 18.20 -9.69 17.17
CA LEU A 464 17.73 -9.60 18.55
C LEU A 464 16.85 -8.37 18.80
N ALA A 465 17.17 -7.21 18.21
CA ALA A 465 16.38 -5.99 18.36
C ALA A 465 14.99 -6.16 17.73
N ILE A 466 14.95 -6.76 16.53
CA ILE A 466 13.70 -7.10 15.81
C ILE A 466 12.86 -8.07 16.63
N LEU A 467 13.47 -9.14 17.15
CA LEU A 467 12.80 -10.15 17.96
C LEU A 467 12.14 -9.53 19.20
N LEU A 468 12.85 -8.65 19.91
CA LEU A 468 12.32 -7.95 21.07
C LEU A 468 11.14 -7.05 20.70
N GLY A 469 11.24 -6.29 19.60
CA GLY A 469 10.15 -5.46 19.10
C GLY A 469 8.92 -6.27 18.68
N ALA A 470 9.12 -7.40 17.99
CA ALA A 470 8.05 -8.30 17.59
C ALA A 470 7.31 -8.90 18.80
N LEU A 471 8.05 -9.35 19.82
CA LEU A 471 7.46 -9.85 21.07
C LEU A 471 6.69 -8.76 21.82
N GLN A 472 7.18 -7.52 21.81
CA GLN A 472 6.47 -6.36 22.37
C GLN A 472 5.16 -6.08 21.62
N ALA A 473 5.18 -6.11 20.29
CA ALA A 473 3.99 -5.93 19.46
C ALA A 473 2.95 -7.05 19.68
N LEU A 474 3.39 -8.31 19.78
CA LEU A 474 2.52 -9.43 20.11
C LEU A 474 1.91 -9.29 21.51
N ARG A 475 2.66 -8.76 22.47
CA ARG A 475 2.13 -8.48 23.81
C ARG A 475 1.15 -7.31 23.82
N TYR A 476 1.45 -6.22 23.11
CA TYR A 476 0.57 -5.06 22.96
C TYR A 476 -0.78 -5.47 22.36
N THR A 477 -0.77 -6.32 21.34
CA THR A 477 -1.97 -6.86 20.70
C THR A 477 -2.66 -7.97 21.51
N ARG A 478 -2.13 -8.32 22.68
CA ARG A 478 -2.60 -9.41 23.56
C ARG A 478 -2.57 -10.80 22.89
N SER A 479 -1.75 -10.96 21.86
CA SER A 479 -1.52 -12.23 21.15
C SER A 479 -0.53 -13.12 21.93
N LEU A 480 0.43 -12.50 22.63
CA LEU A 480 1.34 -13.19 23.54
C LEU A 480 0.68 -13.36 24.93
N LYS A 481 0.43 -14.60 25.35
CA LYS A 481 -0.20 -14.91 26.65
C LYS A 481 0.77 -14.69 27.82
N LYS A 482 0.24 -14.27 28.97
CA LYS A 482 0.97 -14.17 30.24
C LYS A 482 0.94 -15.55 30.91
N GLY A 483 2.10 -16.14 31.23
CA GLY A 483 2.14 -17.36 32.03
C GLY A 483 1.52 -17.12 33.42
N GLU A 484 0.54 -17.93 33.82
CA GLU A 484 0.05 -17.96 35.20
C GLU A 484 1.16 -18.53 36.10
N MET A 485 1.65 -17.74 37.07
CA MET A 485 2.44 -18.29 38.18
C MET A 485 1.54 -19.18 39.02
N ARG A 486 1.64 -20.50 38.86
CA ARG A 486 1.09 -21.45 39.83
C ARG A 486 2.09 -21.64 40.96
N HIS A 487 1.63 -21.45 42.21
CA HIS A 487 2.44 -21.66 43.39
C HIS A 487 2.98 -23.11 43.47
N PRO A 488 4.18 -23.35 44.03
CA PRO A 488 4.84 -24.67 44.04
C PRO A 488 4.06 -25.79 44.77
N VAL A 489 2.98 -25.46 45.48
CA VAL A 489 2.26 -26.38 46.36
C VAL A 489 1.29 -27.29 45.59
N ASP A 490 0.87 -26.92 44.38
CA ASP A 490 -0.14 -27.69 43.61
C ASP A 490 0.42 -28.83 42.76
N ILE A 491 1.75 -28.97 42.64
CA ILE A 491 2.40 -29.95 41.77
C ILE A 491 2.24 -31.39 42.31
N ARG A 492 2.01 -31.58 43.62
CA ARG A 492 1.93 -32.91 44.22
C ARG A 492 0.53 -33.53 44.24
N ARG A 493 -0.55 -32.76 44.06
CA ARG A 493 -1.93 -33.29 44.20
C ARG A 493 -2.56 -33.83 42.92
N ASN A 494 -2.06 -33.48 41.73
CA ASN A 494 -2.71 -33.81 40.46
C ASN A 494 -2.07 -34.93 39.61
N ARG A 495 -1.02 -35.61 40.11
CA ARG A 495 -0.41 -36.75 39.39
C ARG A 495 -1.30 -38.00 39.26
N ARG A 496 -2.52 -38.02 39.82
CA ARG A 496 -3.43 -39.19 39.80
C ARG A 496 -4.68 -39.07 38.93
N ARG A 497 -4.88 -38.00 38.14
CA ARG A 497 -6.15 -37.80 37.39
C ARG A 497 -6.05 -37.50 35.89
N ALA A 498 -4.89 -37.69 35.26
CA ALA A 498 -4.73 -37.48 33.82
C ALA A 498 -4.56 -38.80 33.04
N HIS A 499 -5.59 -39.65 33.06
CA HIS A 499 -5.83 -40.64 32.01
C HIS A 499 -7.27 -40.43 31.53
N PHE A 500 -7.44 -40.38 30.20
CA PHE A 500 -8.66 -40.06 29.45
C PHE A 500 -9.07 -38.59 29.34
N LYS A 501 -8.59 -37.94 28.26
CA LYS A 501 -9.41 -37.26 27.23
C LYS A 501 -8.48 -36.68 26.15
N ARG A 502 -8.19 -37.47 25.11
CA ARG A 502 -7.68 -36.96 23.83
C ARG A 502 -8.88 -36.48 23.02
N ALA A 503 -9.05 -35.16 22.91
CA ALA A 503 -9.95 -34.53 21.95
C ALA A 503 -9.10 -33.61 21.06
N HIS A 504 -9.32 -33.72 19.75
CA HIS A 504 -8.62 -33.01 18.69
C HIS A 504 -8.55 -31.49 18.96
N ARG A 505 -7.35 -30.98 19.22
CA ARG A 505 -7.05 -29.55 19.16
C ARG A 505 -5.98 -29.34 18.10
N ARG A 506 -6.25 -28.41 17.18
CA ARG A 506 -5.34 -27.98 16.11
C ARG A 506 -3.99 -27.57 16.72
N PRO A 507 -2.84 -27.84 16.06
CA PRO A 507 -1.57 -27.35 16.54
C PRO A 507 -1.57 -25.81 16.45
N VAL A 508 -1.37 -25.16 17.59
CA VAL A 508 -1.23 -23.71 17.70
C VAL A 508 0.25 -23.37 17.48
N GLN A 509 0.50 -22.33 16.67
CA GLN A 509 1.77 -21.77 16.19
C GLN A 509 3.05 -22.24 16.90
N GLN A 510 3.82 -23.12 16.24
CA GLN A 510 5.25 -23.28 16.50
C GLN A 510 5.99 -22.05 15.95
N ILE A 511 6.56 -21.22 16.82
CA ILE A 511 7.61 -20.28 16.40
C ILE A 511 8.94 -21.03 16.52
N LYS A 512 9.36 -21.66 15.43
CA LYS A 512 10.66 -22.33 15.32
C LYS A 512 11.63 -21.35 14.65
N ILE A 513 12.50 -20.71 15.43
CA ILE A 513 13.65 -19.96 14.90
C ILE A 513 14.86 -20.87 15.09
N CYS A 514 15.24 -21.61 14.03
CA CYS A 514 16.49 -22.34 13.94
C CYS A 514 17.40 -21.63 12.92
N ASP A 515 18.67 -21.49 13.32
CA ASP A 515 19.88 -21.04 12.61
C ASP A 515 19.81 -20.70 11.12
N TRP A 516 20.36 -19.53 10.79
CA TRP A 516 20.98 -19.24 9.50
C TRP A 516 22.42 -18.74 9.74
N PHE A 517 23.36 -19.15 8.89
CA PHE A 517 24.81 -18.90 8.87
C PHE A 517 25.72 -19.93 9.58
N THR A 518 25.93 -21.07 8.92
CA THR A 518 27.24 -21.75 8.94
C THR A 518 27.85 -21.71 7.55
N GLY A 519 28.98 -21.02 7.43
CA GLY A 519 29.72 -20.85 6.18
C GLY A 519 31.10 -20.29 6.52
N SER A 520 31.97 -21.15 7.04
CA SER A 520 33.38 -20.85 7.31
C SER A 520 34.09 -20.56 5.98
N GLY A 521 34.29 -19.28 5.67
CA GLY A 521 35.17 -18.80 4.61
C GLY A 521 35.87 -17.54 5.10
N ALA A 522 37.19 -17.56 5.18
CA ALA A 522 38.01 -16.48 5.70
C ALA A 522 37.78 -15.16 4.93
N PHE A 523 37.38 -14.09 5.61
CA PHE A 523 37.29 -12.74 5.05
C PHE A 523 38.35 -11.82 5.67
N ARG A 524 39.04 -11.06 4.81
CA ARG A 524 40.06 -10.07 5.17
C ARG A 524 39.42 -8.80 5.76
N PRO A 525 40.13 -8.04 6.62
CA PRO A 525 39.61 -6.79 7.17
C PRO A 525 39.52 -5.73 6.06
N GLY A 526 38.33 -5.15 5.82
CA GLY A 526 38.15 -4.05 4.87
C GLY A 526 36.77 -3.89 4.21
N ASN A 527 35.84 -4.84 4.36
CA ASN A 527 34.51 -4.75 3.75
C ASN A 527 33.45 -4.34 4.78
N HIS A 528 32.96 -3.10 4.69
CA HIS A 528 31.78 -2.64 5.44
C HIS A 528 30.50 -2.95 4.62
N ILE A 529 29.57 -3.73 5.19
CA ILE A 529 28.23 -3.97 4.62
C ILE A 529 27.19 -3.28 5.52
N VAL A 530 26.24 -2.62 4.85
CA VAL A 530 25.31 -1.64 5.41
C VAL A 530 23.99 -2.31 5.82
N PHE A 531 23.53 -2.12 7.07
CA PHE A 531 22.13 -2.37 7.45
C PHE A 531 21.27 -1.14 7.17
N ARG A 532 20.10 -1.34 6.56
CA ARG A 532 19.06 -0.30 6.49
C ARG A 532 18.01 -0.56 7.56
N SER A 533 17.51 0.48 8.20
CA SER A 533 16.39 0.42 9.16
C SER A 533 15.16 -0.33 8.59
N ASP A 534 15.00 -0.35 7.27
CA ASP A 534 13.96 -1.10 6.54
C ASP A 534 13.99 -2.64 6.74
N GLU A 535 15.14 -3.21 7.10
CA GLU A 535 15.32 -4.65 7.34
C GLU A 535 14.87 -5.04 8.75
N ILE A 536 14.86 -4.09 9.69
CA ILE A 536 14.33 -4.27 11.06
C ILE A 536 12.81 -4.53 11.04
N GLN A 537 12.13 -4.08 9.99
CA GLN A 537 10.70 -4.29 9.82
C GLN A 537 10.32 -5.66 9.23
N ARG A 538 11.28 -6.41 8.68
CA ARG A 538 11.04 -7.68 7.96
C ARG A 538 11.68 -8.82 8.74
N GLY A 539 10.93 -9.51 9.58
CA GLY A 539 11.42 -10.67 10.33
C GLY A 539 11.66 -11.94 9.49
N ASP A 540 12.37 -11.86 8.35
CA ASP A 540 12.63 -12.99 7.44
C ASP A 540 14.12 -13.23 7.11
N GLN A 541 14.41 -14.49 6.80
CA GLN A 541 15.71 -15.19 6.76
C GLN A 541 16.65 -14.76 5.61
N VAL A 542 17.94 -14.57 5.91
CA VAL A 542 18.99 -14.18 4.94
C VAL A 542 19.76 -15.40 4.41
N ARG A 543 19.96 -15.52 3.09
CA ARG A 543 20.84 -16.50 2.42
C ARG A 543 22.02 -15.83 1.70
N PRO A 544 23.21 -16.48 1.58
CA PRO A 544 24.44 -15.86 1.08
C PRO A 544 24.70 -16.03 -0.44
N GLY A 545 25.31 -15.00 -1.06
CA GLY A 545 25.91 -14.97 -2.43
C GLY A 545 25.38 -13.78 -3.24
N GLU A 546 26.13 -12.91 -3.93
CA GLU A 546 27.47 -12.98 -4.55
C GLU A 546 28.25 -11.65 -4.34
N ILE A 547 29.58 -11.74 -4.32
CA ILE A 547 30.49 -10.60 -4.23
C ILE A 547 30.64 -9.98 -5.63
N VAL A 548 30.08 -8.79 -5.87
CA VAL A 548 30.45 -7.96 -7.01
C VAL A 548 31.73 -7.20 -6.65
N GLN A 549 32.85 -7.56 -7.28
CA GLN A 549 34.10 -6.78 -7.20
C GLN A 549 33.96 -5.50 -8.04
N ASP A 550 33.86 -4.33 -7.41
CA ASP A 550 34.13 -3.03 -8.03
C ASP A 550 35.66 -2.86 -8.14
N GLN A 551 36.26 -3.33 -9.25
CA GLN A 551 37.63 -2.95 -9.59
C GLN A 551 37.62 -1.58 -10.27
N ARG A 552 37.72 -0.53 -9.47
CA ARG A 552 38.24 0.77 -9.93
C ARG A 552 39.75 0.65 -10.11
N GLY A 553 40.15 0.20 -11.30
CA GLY A 553 41.50 0.29 -11.84
C GLY A 553 41.54 1.32 -12.97
N THR A 554 42.37 2.33 -12.79
CA THR A 554 42.77 3.35 -13.74
C THR A 554 43.48 2.74 -14.96
N ASP A 555 43.04 3.01 -16.19
CA ASP A 555 43.82 3.66 -17.26
C ASP A 555 43.12 3.66 -18.63
N ARG A 556 43.59 4.57 -19.48
CA ARG A 556 43.00 5.23 -20.67
C ARG A 556 42.77 4.35 -21.93
N PRO A 557 42.06 4.89 -22.96
CA PRO A 557 41.46 4.13 -24.07
C PRO A 557 42.38 4.02 -25.28
N ASP A 558 42.13 3.06 -26.17
CA ASP A 558 42.42 3.21 -27.61
C ASP A 558 41.73 2.15 -28.50
N LEU A 559 41.06 2.68 -29.54
CA LEU A 559 41.00 2.21 -30.95
C LEU A 559 40.28 0.90 -31.35
N ILE A 560 39.13 1.08 -32.01
CA ILE A 560 38.50 0.25 -33.08
C ILE A 560 39.38 0.42 -34.36
N PRO A 561 39.53 -0.49 -35.38
CA PRO A 561 38.45 -1.18 -36.13
C PRO A 561 38.73 -2.56 -36.80
N HIS A 562 37.66 -3.06 -37.47
CA HIS A 562 37.59 -4.02 -38.60
C HIS A 562 37.49 -5.53 -38.27
N THR A 563 36.74 -6.42 -38.96
CA THR A 563 35.65 -6.44 -39.97
C THR A 563 35.31 -7.93 -40.27
N LYS A 564 34.10 -8.21 -40.80
CA LYS A 564 33.69 -9.34 -41.69
C LYS A 564 33.55 -10.75 -41.08
N ASP A 565 32.33 -11.30 -41.04
CA ASP A 565 31.62 -12.09 -42.08
C ASP A 565 32.24 -13.47 -42.34
N GLN A 566 31.54 -14.56 -41.98
CA GLN A 566 31.00 -15.56 -42.93
C GLN A 566 30.35 -16.79 -42.26
N ARG A 567 29.46 -17.40 -43.05
CA ARG A 567 28.46 -18.43 -42.75
C ARG A 567 29.00 -19.88 -42.76
N SER A 568 28.26 -20.75 -42.06
CA SER A 568 27.83 -22.12 -42.40
C SER A 568 28.86 -23.20 -42.76
N SER A 569 28.88 -24.33 -42.03
CA SER A 569 28.12 -25.58 -42.33
C SER A 569 28.61 -26.76 -41.49
N GLN A 570 27.65 -27.58 -41.01
CA GLN A 570 27.58 -29.06 -40.87
C GLN A 570 28.76 -29.85 -40.27
N ASP A 571 28.62 -30.99 -39.61
CA ASP A 571 27.54 -31.82 -39.04
C ASP A 571 28.29 -32.83 -38.13
N ASP A 572 27.66 -33.31 -37.03
CA ASP A 572 27.57 -34.74 -36.69
C ASP A 572 27.00 -34.98 -35.26
N HIS A 573 25.83 -35.65 -35.26
CA HIS A 573 25.26 -36.71 -34.40
C HIS A 573 25.88 -37.03 -33.00
N GLU A 574 25.17 -37.39 -31.93
CA GLU A 574 23.94 -38.17 -31.65
C GLU A 574 23.33 -37.62 -30.31
N GLY A 575 22.05 -37.69 -29.92
CA GLY A 575 21.00 -38.68 -30.12
C GLY A 575 20.40 -39.05 -28.73
N ARG A 576 19.18 -38.57 -28.42
CA ARG A 576 18.15 -39.21 -27.55
C ARG A 576 16.99 -38.24 -27.32
N GLY A 577 15.89 -38.48 -28.04
CA GLY A 577 14.60 -37.86 -27.79
C GLY A 577 13.70 -38.74 -26.91
N CYS A 578 12.71 -38.12 -26.30
CA CYS A 578 11.44 -38.77 -25.98
C CYS A 578 10.33 -37.72 -26.00
N VAL A 579 9.43 -37.85 -26.98
CA VAL A 579 8.16 -37.11 -27.13
C VAL A 579 7.07 -38.18 -27.16
N CYS A 580 5.97 -37.96 -26.44
CA CYS A 580 4.72 -38.68 -26.64
C CYS A 580 3.54 -37.70 -26.53
N CYS A 581 2.96 -37.36 -27.68
CA CYS A 581 1.61 -36.86 -27.85
C CYS A 581 0.87 -37.81 -28.81
N HIS A 582 -0.27 -38.33 -28.39
CA HIS A 582 -1.33 -38.98 -29.19
C HIS A 582 -2.64 -38.36 -28.70
N HIS A 583 -3.73 -38.17 -29.45
CA HIS A 583 -4.06 -38.25 -30.87
C HIS A 583 -5.37 -37.46 -31.02
N PHE A 584 -5.62 -36.92 -32.22
CA PHE A 584 -6.91 -36.36 -32.66
C PHE A 584 -7.84 -37.50 -33.09
N ASP A 585 -9.15 -37.33 -32.89
CA ASP A 585 -10.19 -37.96 -33.72
C ASP A 585 -11.29 -36.95 -34.04
N GLN A 586 -11.78 -37.03 -35.27
CA GLN A 586 -12.60 -36.06 -35.99
C GLN A 586 -14.07 -36.53 -36.16
N TYR A 587 -15.01 -35.58 -35.95
CA TYR A 587 -16.29 -35.33 -36.68
C TYR A 587 -17.43 -36.39 -36.71
N PRO A 588 -18.66 -36.06 -37.21
CA PRO A 588 -19.48 -34.82 -37.14
C PRO A 588 -20.99 -35.08 -36.82
N GLY A 589 -21.79 -34.01 -36.63
CA GLY A 589 -23.26 -34.11 -36.64
C GLY A 589 -24.02 -32.78 -36.55
N THR A 590 -24.48 -32.31 -37.70
CA THR A 590 -25.31 -31.12 -38.02
C THR A 590 -26.74 -31.10 -37.44
N ARG A 591 -27.20 -29.96 -36.93
CA ARG A 591 -28.23 -29.08 -37.54
C ARG A 591 -28.32 -27.74 -36.82
#